data_AF-A0A9X8DJJ8-F1
#
_entry.id   AF-A0A9X8DJJ8-F1
#
_cell.length_a   1.000
_cell.length_b   1.000
_cell.length_c   1.000
_cell.angle_alpha   90.00
_cell.angle_beta   90.00
_cell.angle_gamma   90.00
#
_symmetry.space_group_name_H-M   'P 1'
#
loop_
_entity.id
_entity.type
_entity.pdbx_description
1 polymer ?
#
loop_
_entity_poly.entity_id
_entity_poly.type
_entity_poly.pdbx_seq_one_letter_code
_entity_poly.pdbx_strand_id
1 'polypeptide(L)' 'MARSMLLHGNLPQFLWGEAISHAVLLMNILPSTTIGGDTPYRLWHQSHPDYARLRVFGCVAYAH' A
#
# COMPACT_ATOMS: atom_id res chain seq x y z
N MET A 1 -7.93 -3.08 5.17
CA MET A 1 -7.47 -2.25 4.04
C MET A 1 -7.89 -2.82 2.69
N ALA A 2 -7.52 -4.04 2.29
CA ALA A 2 -7.81 -4.55 0.94
C ALA A 2 -9.29 -4.47 0.52
N ARG A 3 -10.22 -4.96 1.36
CA ARG A 3 -11.67 -4.88 1.09
C ARG A 3 -12.17 -3.44 0.93
N SER A 4 -11.72 -2.52 1.79
CA SER A 4 -12.16 -1.13 1.74
C SER A 4 -11.60 -0.40 0.51
N MET A 5 -10.39 -0.76 0.06
CA MET A 5 -9.79 -0.21 -1.17
C MET A 5 -10.59 -0.60 -2.42
N LEU A 6 -11.02 -1.86 -2.53
CA LEU A 6 -11.85 -2.32 -3.64
C LEU A 6 -13.23 -1.64 -3.64
N LEU A 7 -13.88 -1.57 -2.47
CA LEU A 7 -15.19 -0.93 -2.33
C LEU A 7 -15.11 0.57 -2.65
N HIS A 8 -14.08 1.26 -2.16
CA HIS A 8 -13.89 2.69 -2.39
C HIS A 8 -13.57 3.00 -3.86
N GLY A 9 -12.75 2.15 -4.51
CA GLY A 9 -12.42 2.31 -5.92
C GLY A 9 -13.49 1.80 -6.89
N ASN A 10 -14.58 1.21 -6.39
CA ASN A 10 -15.57 0.47 -7.19
C ASN A 10 -14.90 -0.52 -8.17
N LEU A 11 -13.91 -1.25 -7.67
CA LEU A 11 -13.05 -2.12 -8.48
C LEU A 11 -13.56 -3.57 -8.49
N PRO A 12 -13.35 -4.30 -9.60
CA PRO A 12 -13.77 -5.69 -9.71
C PRO A 12 -13.01 -6.61 -8.73
N GLN A 13 -13.69 -7.68 -8.28
CA GLN A 13 -13.16 -8.61 -7.28
C GLN A 13 -11.90 -9.35 -7.72
N PHE A 14 -11.64 -9.52 -9.02
CA PHE A 14 -10.42 -10.18 -9.50
C PHE A 14 -9.14 -9.40 -9.12
N LEU A 15 -9.25 -8.10 -8.82
CA LEU A 15 -8.14 -7.27 -8.33
C LEU A 15 -7.84 -7.46 -6.83
N TRP A 16 -8.44 -8.45 -6.18
CA TRP A 16 -8.22 -8.74 -4.76
C TRP A 16 -6.76 -8.99 -4.41
N GLY A 17 -6.01 -9.71 -5.28
CA GLY A 17 -4.58 -9.93 -5.09
C GLY A 17 -3.77 -8.63 -5.10
N GLU A 18 -4.07 -7.73 -6.03
CA GLU A 18 -3.46 -6.40 -6.11
C GLU A 18 -3.83 -5.54 -4.90
N ALA A 19 -5.09 -5.59 -4.46
CA ALA A 19 -5.56 -4.86 -3.29
C ALA A 19 -4.85 -5.31 -2.00
N ILE A 20 -4.63 -6.62 -1.83
CA ILE A 20 -3.85 -7.16 -0.71
C ILE A 20 -2.40 -6.68 -0.80
N SER A 21 -1.77 -6.82 -1.96
CA SER A 21 -0.37 -6.44 -2.15
C SER A 21 -0.15 -4.95 -1.85
N HIS A 22 -1.06 -4.10 -2.32
CA HIS A 22 -1.03 -2.66 -2.04
C HIS A 22 -1.29 -2.35 -0.56
N ALA A 23 -2.22 -3.06 0.08
CA ALA A 23 -2.47 -2.92 1.52
C ALA A 23 -1.25 -3.29 2.36
N VAL A 24 -0.56 -4.39 2.03
CA VAL A 24 0.66 -4.83 2.72
C VAL A 24 1.80 -3.82 2.51
N LEU A 25 1.97 -3.31 1.28
CA LEU A 25 2.93 -2.25 1.00
C LEU A 25 2.67 -1.03 1.90
N LEU A 26 1.43 -0.55 1.97
CA LEU A 26 1.05 0.57 2.83
C LEU A 26 1.36 0.28 4.30
N MET A 27 0.99 -0.90 4.81
CA MET A 27 1.29 -1.27 6.20
C MET A 27 2.79 -1.25 6.50
N ASN A 28 3.63 -1.61 5.54
CA ASN A 28 5.09 -1.62 5.72
C ASN A 28 5.71 -0.22 5.68
N ILE A 29 5.14 0.73 4.92
CA ILE A 29 5.72 2.07 4.75
C ILE A 29 5.03 3.17 5.57
N LEU A 30 3.87 2.87 6.16
CA LEU A 30 3.16 3.81 7.03
C LEU A 30 3.73 3.76 8.45
N PRO A 31 3.78 4.91 9.13
CA PRO A 31 4.21 4.96 10.51
C PRO A 31 3.19 4.25 11.39
N SER A 32 3.68 3.46 12.34
CA SER A 32 2.83 2.74 13.29
C SER A 32 3.14 3.18 14.72
N THR A 33 2.08 3.50 15.46
CA THR A 33 2.19 3.91 16.87
C THR A 33 2.82 2.84 17.75
N THR A 34 2.67 1.56 17.37
CA THR A 34 3.23 0.41 18.09
C THR A 34 4.76 0.36 18.02
N ILE A 35 5.36 1.05 17.06
CA ILE A 35 6.83 1.15 16.87
C ILE A 35 7.33 2.59 17.05
N GLY A 36 6.68 3.35 17.93
CA GLY A 36 7.12 4.71 18.26
C GLY A 36 6.94 5.72 17.12
N GLY A 37 6.04 5.46 16.17
CA GLY A 37 5.80 6.32 15.02
C GLY A 37 6.79 6.11 13.87
N ASP A 38 7.66 5.09 13.95
CA ASP A 38 8.49 4.69 12.81
C ASP A 38 7.71 3.78 11.84
N THR A 39 8.32 3.45 10.71
CA THR A 39 7.74 2.54 9.69
C THR A 39 8.36 1.14 9.80
N PRO A 40 7.59 0.04 9.62
CA PRO A 40 8.16 -1.31 9.63
C PRO A 40 9.28 -1.50 8.60
N TYR A 41 9.15 -0.87 7.43
CA TYR A 41 10.17 -0.87 6.38
C TYR A 41 11.50 -0.31 6.89
N ARG A 42 11.46 0.81 7.62
CA ARG A 42 12.68 1.43 8.14
C ARG A 42 13.34 0.59 9.22
N LEU A 43 12.56 -0.06 10.08
CA LEU A 43 13.10 -0.98 11.08
C LEU A 43 13.82 -2.16 10.42
N TRP A 44 13.26 -2.67 9.33
CA TRP A 44 13.81 -3.82 8.62
C TRP A 44 15.01 -3.48 7.73
N HIS A 45 14.91 -2.41 6.95
CA HIS A 45 15.90 -2.03 5.93
C HIS A 45 16.86 -0.92 6.38
N GLN A 46 16.69 -0.38 7.59
CA GLN A 46 17.48 0.73 8.15
C GLN A 46 17.54 1.97 7.24
N SER A 47 16.56 2.10 6.34
CA SER A 47 16.48 3.13 5.31
C SER A 47 15.03 3.57 5.14
N HIS A 48 14.81 4.79 4.66
CA HIS A 48 13.46 5.28 4.41
C HIS A 48 12.88 4.61 3.17
N PRO A 49 11.58 4.28 3.18
CA PRO A 49 10.92 3.79 1.98
C PRO A 49 10.90 4.90 0.91
N ASP A 50 11.13 4.50 -0.34
CA ASP A 50 10.96 5.39 -1.49
C ASP A 50 9.48 5.51 -1.85
N TYR A 51 8.95 6.73 -1.74
CA TYR A 51 7.56 7.04 -2.04
C TYR A 51 7.32 7.43 -3.51
N ALA A 52 8.37 7.58 -4.34
CA ALA A 52 8.24 7.99 -5.73
C ALA A 52 7.37 7.03 -6.57
N ARG A 53 7.33 5.75 -6.15
CA ARG A 53 6.55 4.70 -6.79
C ARG A 53 5.17 4.48 -6.16
N LEU A 54 4.83 5.21 -5.09
CA LEU A 54 3.54 5.08 -4.43
C LEU A 54 2.46 5.75 -5.29
N ARG A 55 1.41 4.99 -5.62
CA ARG A 55 0.26 5.45 -6.41
C ARG A 55 -1.02 5.14 -5.68
N VAL A 56 -2.07 5.94 -5.91
CA VAL A 56 -3.40 5.67 -5.38
C VAL A 56 -3.92 4.37 -5.99
N PHE A 57 -4.34 3.41 -5.14
CA PHE A 57 -4.96 2.18 -5.61
C PHE A 57 -6.25 2.49 -6.40
N GLY A 58 -6.35 1.96 -7.62
CA GLY A 58 -7.46 2.25 -8.53
C GLY A 58 -7.28 3.49 -9.41
N CYS A 59 -6.09 4.07 -9.48
CA CYS A 59 -5.81 5.13 -10.45
C CYS A 59 -5.80 4.61 -11.90
N VAL A 60 -6.00 5.52 -12.86
CA VAL A 60 -5.85 5.21 -14.29
C VAL A 60 -4.42 4.72 -14.56
N ALA A 61 -4.30 3.57 -15.23
CA ALA A 61 -3.03 2.98 -15.65
C ALA A 61 -3.02 2.85 -17.18
N TYR A 62 -1.84 3.08 -17.77
CA TYR A 62 -1.61 2.85 -19.19
C TYR A 62 -0.97 1.48 -19.39
N ALA A 63 -1.55 0.66 -20.27
CA ALA A 63 -0.94 -0.58 -20.75
C ALA A 63 -0.42 -0.34 -22.17
N HIS A 64 0.74 -0.91 -22.49
CA HIS A 64 1.38 -0.85 -23.80
C HIS A 64 1.32 -2.22 -24.49
#